data_AF-A0A6P5LLA6-F1
#
_entry.id   AF-A0A6P5LLA6-F1
#
_cell.length_a   1.000
_cell.length_b   1.000
_cell.length_c   1.000
_cell.angle_alpha   90.00
_cell.angle_beta   90.00
_cell.angle_gamma   90.00
#
_symmetry.space_group_name_H-M   'P 1'
#
loop_
_entity.id
_entity.type
_entity.pdbx_description
1 polymer ?
#
loop_
_entity_poly.entity_id
_entity_poly.type
_entity_poly.pdbx_seq_one_letter_code
_entity_poly.pdbx_strand_id
1 'polypeptide(L)'
;MRPCSVLALLSGSLALALLLVTLSTDYWITSVSPKHQAHSGLWHPDEDSVKDFIQATRVFAILAALAGLLSISCLILFITPFLRNSSFSSLASLVFCITAFVAALFCMVAMAVYTGERWKEPDHPQIQTSFAWSFYMGWISVFLFLITGVLSLVVHWGAPHPSYETFSA
;
A
#
# COMPACT_ATOMS: atom_id res chain seq x y z
N MET A 1 -11.96 14.58 -15.61
CA MET A 1 -10.53 14.27 -15.39
C MET A 1 -9.98 14.80 -14.06
N ARG A 2 -9.98 16.12 -13.81
CA ARG A 2 -9.43 16.72 -12.57
C ARG A 2 -9.97 16.15 -11.23
N PRO A 3 -11.29 15.91 -11.02
CA PRO A 3 -11.77 15.41 -9.73
C PRO A 3 -11.28 13.97 -9.45
N CYS A 4 -11.20 13.11 -10.47
CA CYS A 4 -10.69 11.75 -10.33
C CYS A 4 -9.22 11.73 -9.89
N SER A 5 -8.39 12.63 -10.44
CA SER A 5 -6.98 12.76 -10.05
C SER A 5 -6.83 13.20 -8.59
N VAL A 6 -7.68 14.12 -8.12
CA VAL A 6 -7.68 14.57 -6.72
C VAL A 6 -8.15 13.45 -5.78
N LEU A 7 -9.19 12.71 -6.15
CA LEU A 7 -9.67 11.56 -5.38
C LEU A 7 -8.63 10.44 -5.34
N ALA A 8 -7.91 10.18 -6.45
CA ALA A 8 -6.79 9.24 -6.48
C ALA A 8 -5.67 9.69 -5.53
N LEU A 9 -5.38 11.00 -5.48
CA LEU A 9 -4.36 11.54 -4.59
C LEU A 9 -4.74 11.38 -3.11
N LEU A 10 -5.99 11.70 -2.77
CA LEU A 10 -6.50 11.59 -1.39
C LEU A 10 -6.58 10.13 -0.93
N SER A 11 -7.07 9.23 -1.79
CA SER A 11 -7.11 7.79 -1.47
C SER A 11 -5.71 7.21 -1.34
N GLY A 12 -4.78 7.57 -2.23
CA GLY A 12 -3.40 7.08 -2.21
C GLY A 12 -2.61 7.59 -1.01
N SER A 13 -2.76 8.88 -0.66
CA SER A 13 -2.11 9.46 0.52
C SER A 13 -2.65 8.85 1.81
N LEU A 14 -3.96 8.62 1.89
CA LEU A 14 -4.56 7.92 3.02
C LEU A 14 -4.08 6.46 3.10
N ALA A 15 -3.99 5.76 1.97
CA ALA A 15 -3.45 4.40 1.90
C ALA A 15 -2.01 4.33 2.41
N LEU A 16 -1.16 5.26 1.96
CA LEU A 16 0.24 5.34 2.39
C LEU A 16 0.36 5.70 3.86
N ALA A 17 -0.44 6.65 4.37
CA ALA A 17 -0.45 7.00 5.78
C ALA A 17 -0.84 5.81 6.65
N LEU A 18 -1.89 5.07 6.27
CA LEU A 18 -2.29 3.84 6.96
C LEU A 18 -1.22 2.76 6.90
N LEU A 19 -0.55 2.59 5.75
CA LEU A 19 0.55 1.63 5.61
C LEU A 19 1.74 2.01 6.51
N LEU A 20 2.07 3.31 6.59
CA LEU A 20 3.14 3.81 7.46
C LEU A 20 2.78 3.64 8.93
N VAL A 21 1.53 3.88 9.32
CA VAL A 21 1.03 3.60 10.67
C VAL A 21 1.13 2.10 10.95
N THR A 22 0.70 1.24 10.03
CA THR A 22 0.87 -0.21 10.17
C THR A 22 2.34 -0.60 10.31
N LEU A 23 3.27 0.02 9.57
CA LEU A 23 4.71 -0.23 9.67
C LEU A 23 5.34 0.27 10.98
N SER A 24 4.93 1.44 11.48
CA SER A 24 5.55 2.10 12.64
C SER A 24 4.98 1.62 13.97
N THR A 25 3.79 1.05 13.94
CA THR A 25 3.05 0.73 15.16
C THR A 25 3.33 -0.70 15.59
N ASP A 26 3.71 -0.85 16.86
CA ASP A 26 4.01 -2.16 17.45
C ASP A 26 2.75 -2.99 17.82
N TYR A 27 1.56 -2.51 17.44
CA TYR A 27 0.26 -3.14 17.72
C TYR A 27 -0.17 -4.09 16.58
N TRP A 28 0.70 -5.03 16.19
CA TRP A 28 0.32 -6.10 15.25
C TRP A 28 -0.38 -7.25 15.98
N ILE A 29 0.14 -7.65 17.14
CA ILE A 29 -0.45 -8.65 18.03
C ILE A 29 -0.55 -8.08 19.44
N THR A 30 -1.72 -8.26 20.06
CA THR A 30 -1.87 -8.17 21.51
C THR A 30 -1.81 -9.59 22.07
N SER A 31 -0.73 -9.92 22.79
CA SER A 31 -0.70 -11.13 23.62
C SER A 31 -1.20 -10.76 25.02
N VAL A 32 -2.37 -11.26 25.40
CA VAL A 32 -2.92 -11.04 26.74
C VAL A 32 -2.50 -12.20 27.63
N SER A 33 -1.57 -11.96 28.56
CA SER A 33 -1.22 -12.89 29.63
C SER A 33 -1.87 -12.42 30.95
N PRO A 34 -2.25 -13.32 31.88
CA PRO A 34 -3.06 -12.99 33.07
C PRO A 34 -2.48 -11.91 34.00
N LYS A 35 -1.23 -11.48 33.82
CA LYS A 35 -0.59 -10.40 34.61
C LYS A 35 0.06 -9.29 33.80
N HIS A 36 0.27 -9.45 32.49
CA HIS A 36 0.95 -8.46 31.64
C HIS A 36 0.38 -8.48 30.22
N GLN A 37 0.08 -7.29 29.69
CA GLN A 37 -0.19 -7.09 28.26
C GLN A 37 1.14 -6.76 27.59
N ALA A 38 1.59 -7.63 26.70
CA ALA A 38 2.75 -7.35 25.85
C ALA A 38 2.27 -7.05 24.43
N HIS A 39 2.82 -5.98 23.86
CA HIS A 39 2.60 -5.59 22.48
C HIS A 39 3.87 -5.93 21.72
N SER A 40 3.79 -6.91 20.82
CA SER A 40 4.92 -7.27 19.96
C SER A 40 4.72 -6.65 18.59
N GLY A 41 5.57 -5.68 18.32
CA GLY A 41 5.62 -5.00 17.03
C GLY A 41 6.35 -5.79 15.98
N LEU A 42 6.22 -5.34 14.73
CA LEU A 42 6.91 -5.97 13.62
C LEU A 42 8.43 -5.88 13.77
N TRP A 43 8.97 -4.93 14.54
CA TRP A 43 10.42 -4.62 14.65
C TRP A 43 11.18 -5.37 15.76
N HIS A 44 10.51 -5.78 16.83
CA HIS A 44 11.07 -6.63 17.90
C HIS A 44 10.36 -7.99 17.91
N PRO A 45 10.82 -8.95 17.09
CA PRO A 45 10.28 -10.29 17.13
C PRO A 45 10.69 -10.96 18.44
N ASP A 46 9.74 -11.64 19.08
CA ASP A 46 10.02 -12.50 20.24
C ASP A 46 11.03 -13.58 19.84
N GLU A 47 11.90 -14.03 20.74
CA GLU A 47 13.02 -14.94 20.40
C GLU A 47 12.57 -16.26 19.76
N ASP A 48 11.34 -16.69 20.05
CA ASP A 48 10.71 -17.91 19.54
C ASP A 48 9.95 -17.73 18.21
N SER A 49 9.81 -16.51 17.69
CA SER A 49 9.09 -16.28 16.43
C SER A 49 10.00 -16.58 15.22
N VAL A 50 9.50 -17.37 14.27
CA VAL A 50 10.22 -17.74 13.04
C VAL A 50 10.63 -16.46 12.28
N LYS A 51 11.90 -16.07 12.43
CA LYS A 51 12.43 -14.76 12.01
C LYS A 51 12.23 -14.48 10.51
N ASP A 52 12.10 -15.53 9.70
CA ASP A 52 12.04 -15.46 8.24
C ASP A 52 10.75 -14.85 7.70
N PHE A 53 9.57 -15.19 8.25
CA PHE A 53 8.30 -14.65 7.72
C PHE A 53 8.06 -13.19 8.15
N ILE A 54 8.57 -12.81 9.33
CA ILE A 54 8.56 -11.42 9.79
C ILE A 54 9.45 -10.58 8.88
N GLN A 55 10.65 -11.08 8.54
CA GLN A 55 11.53 -10.43 7.59
C GLN A 55 10.89 -10.28 6.21
N ALA A 56 10.24 -11.32 5.68
CA ALA A 56 9.50 -11.24 4.41
C ALA A 56 8.40 -10.17 4.46
N THR A 57 7.59 -10.18 5.51
CA THR A 57 6.51 -9.20 5.72
C THR A 57 7.04 -7.76 5.75
N ARG A 58 8.16 -7.51 6.44
CA ARG A 58 8.83 -6.19 6.47
C ARG A 58 9.28 -5.76 5.08
N VAL A 59 9.95 -6.64 4.34
CA VAL A 59 10.47 -6.32 3.00
C VAL A 59 9.33 -5.97 2.06
N PHE A 60 8.26 -6.77 2.02
CA PHE A 60 7.09 -6.49 1.18
C PHE A 60 6.36 -5.21 1.61
N ALA A 61 6.24 -4.94 2.90
CA ALA A 61 5.62 -3.69 3.39
C ALA A 61 6.45 -2.45 3.00
N ILE A 62 7.79 -2.52 3.08
CA ILE A 62 8.67 -1.42 2.64
C ILE A 62 8.56 -1.24 1.12
N LEU A 63 8.58 -2.32 0.34
CA LEU A 63 8.39 -2.24 -1.11
C LEU A 63 7.04 -1.64 -1.48
N ALA A 64 5.96 -1.99 -0.76
CA ALA A 64 4.64 -1.39 -0.93
C ALA A 64 4.66 0.11 -0.62
N ALA A 65 5.33 0.54 0.45
CA ALA A 65 5.44 1.95 0.81
C ALA A 65 6.24 2.75 -0.23
N LEU A 66 7.35 2.20 -0.75
CA LEU A 66 8.14 2.83 -1.81
C LEU A 66 7.36 2.94 -3.12
N ALA A 67 6.64 1.88 -3.52
CA ALA A 67 5.78 1.90 -4.70
C ALA A 67 4.61 2.90 -4.55
N GLY A 68 3.99 2.96 -3.37
CA GLY A 68 2.93 3.93 -3.05
C GLY A 68 3.43 5.38 -3.07
N LEU A 69 4.62 5.63 -2.51
CA LEU A 69 5.26 6.94 -2.54
C LEU A 69 5.55 7.38 -3.98
N LEU A 70 6.14 6.49 -4.79
CA LEU A 70 6.40 6.74 -6.21
C LEU A 70 5.10 7.06 -6.97
N SER A 71 4.04 6.30 -6.71
CA SER A 71 2.71 6.54 -7.28
C SER A 71 2.19 7.94 -6.98
N ILE A 72 2.21 8.35 -5.71
CA ILE A 72 1.74 9.67 -5.27
C ILE A 72 2.60 10.78 -5.87
N SER A 73 3.93 10.62 -5.86
CA SER A 73 4.86 11.59 -6.46
C SER A 73 4.56 11.79 -7.94
N CYS A 74 4.41 10.72 -8.71
CA CYS A 74 4.06 10.81 -10.13
C CYS A 74 2.68 11.44 -10.36
N LEU A 75 1.70 11.16 -9.50
CA LEU A 75 0.37 11.75 -9.56
C LEU A 75 0.40 13.26 -9.28
N ILE A 76 1.20 13.71 -8.29
CA ILE A 76 1.40 15.13 -8.00
C ILE A 76 2.01 15.83 -9.22
N LEU A 77 3.08 15.27 -9.79
CA LEU A 77 3.73 15.80 -10.99
C LEU A 77 2.76 15.91 -12.18
N PHE A 78 1.83 14.96 -12.32
CA PHE A 78 0.81 14.97 -13.36
C PHE A 78 -0.23 16.09 -13.17
N ILE A 79 -0.61 16.40 -11.92
CA ILE A 79 -1.58 17.46 -11.61
C ILE A 79 -0.94 18.86 -11.70
N THR A 80 0.36 18.98 -11.43
CA THR A 80 1.08 20.26 -11.44
C THR A 80 1.19 20.85 -12.86
N PRO A 81 0.58 22.01 -13.14
CA PRO A 81 0.54 22.59 -14.49
C PRO A 81 1.91 23.06 -15.00
N PHE A 82 2.83 23.42 -14.10
CA PHE A 82 4.16 23.93 -14.45
C PHE A 82 5.11 22.85 -14.99
N LEU A 83 4.85 21.57 -14.68
CA LEU A 83 5.69 20.43 -15.06
C LEU A 83 5.08 19.62 -16.21
N ARG A 84 3.98 20.11 -16.80
CA ARG A 84 3.19 19.41 -17.81
C ARG A 84 3.86 19.49 -19.18
N ASN A 85 4.89 18.67 -19.39
CA ASN A 85 5.40 18.41 -20.74
C ASN A 85 4.54 17.31 -21.42
N SER A 86 4.15 17.52 -22.68
CA SER A 86 3.22 16.63 -23.41
C SER A 86 3.66 15.15 -23.43
N SER A 87 4.96 14.91 -23.64
CA SER A 87 5.54 13.56 -23.65
C SER A 87 5.62 12.91 -22.25
N PHE A 88 5.86 13.71 -21.21
CA PHE A 88 5.99 13.23 -19.84
C PHE A 88 4.64 12.88 -19.20
N SER A 89 3.57 13.55 -19.62
CA SER A 89 2.23 13.39 -19.03
C SER A 89 1.61 12.01 -19.30
N SER A 90 1.82 11.43 -20.50
CA SER A 90 1.32 10.09 -20.84
C SER A 90 2.07 8.99 -20.09
N LEU A 91 3.41 9.06 -20.08
CA LEU A 91 4.26 8.10 -19.38
C LEU A 91 4.03 8.15 -17.86
N ALA A 92 3.99 9.35 -17.27
CA ALA A 92 3.70 9.53 -15.85
C ALA A 92 2.32 8.96 -15.47
N SER A 93 1.34 9.05 -16.38
CA SER A 93 0.00 8.51 -16.16
C SER A 93 -0.05 7.00 -16.05
N LEU A 94 0.77 6.31 -16.82
CA LEU A 94 0.85 4.86 -16.79
C LEU A 94 1.68 4.39 -15.59
N VAL A 95 2.76 5.12 -15.27
CA VAL A 95 3.62 4.85 -14.11
C VAL A 95 2.83 4.92 -12.81
N PHE A 96 2.11 6.01 -12.51
CA PHE A 96 1.37 6.10 -11.24
C PHE A 96 0.30 5.01 -11.12
N CYS A 97 -0.30 4.58 -12.24
CA CYS A 97 -1.31 3.53 -12.26
C CYS A 97 -0.69 2.18 -11.91
N ILE A 98 0.37 1.79 -12.61
CA ILE A 98 1.09 0.53 -12.35
C ILE A 98 1.63 0.51 -10.92
N THR A 99 2.28 1.59 -10.47
CA THR A 99 2.89 1.63 -9.14
C THR A 99 1.86 1.53 -8.02
N ALA A 100 0.63 2.06 -8.22
CA ALA A 100 -0.46 1.88 -7.26
C ALA A 100 -0.91 0.41 -7.14
N PHE A 101 -1.06 -0.29 -8.27
CA PHE A 101 -1.39 -1.72 -8.25
C PHE A 101 -0.26 -2.57 -7.67
N VAL A 102 0.99 -2.25 -8.00
CA VAL A 102 2.17 -2.92 -7.43
C VAL A 102 2.24 -2.69 -5.92
N ALA A 103 1.96 -1.49 -5.43
CA ALA A 103 1.86 -1.20 -4.00
C ALA A 103 0.78 -2.03 -3.32
N ALA A 104 -0.41 -2.13 -3.93
CA ALA A 104 -1.50 -2.98 -3.44
C ALA A 104 -1.09 -4.45 -3.37
N LEU A 105 -0.44 -4.97 -4.41
CA LEU A 105 0.02 -6.37 -4.46
C LEU A 105 1.06 -6.67 -3.39
N PHE A 106 2.08 -5.82 -3.24
CA PHE A 106 3.09 -6.02 -2.19
C PHE A 106 2.50 -5.91 -0.79
N CYS A 107 1.58 -4.98 -0.56
CA CYS A 107 0.87 -4.88 0.71
C CYS A 107 0.01 -6.13 0.98
N MET A 108 -0.72 -6.61 -0.03
CA MET A 108 -1.54 -7.82 0.07
C MET A 108 -0.68 -9.05 0.38
N VAL A 109 0.48 -9.21 -0.26
CA VAL A 109 1.43 -10.30 0.02
C VAL A 109 1.96 -10.20 1.46
N ALA A 110 2.34 -9.01 1.92
CA ALA A 110 2.79 -8.80 3.30
C ALA A 110 1.72 -9.24 4.31
N MET A 111 0.47 -8.82 4.11
CA MET A 111 -0.65 -9.19 4.97
C MET A 111 -0.96 -10.69 4.91
N ALA A 112 -0.95 -11.27 3.71
CA ALA A 112 -1.27 -12.69 3.51
C ALA A 112 -0.21 -13.63 4.09
N VAL A 113 1.09 -13.32 3.94
CA VAL A 113 2.19 -14.09 4.55
C VAL A 113 2.06 -14.06 6.06
N TYR A 114 1.78 -12.89 6.63
CA TYR A 114 1.58 -12.74 8.07
C TYR A 114 0.39 -13.56 8.58
N THR A 115 -0.76 -13.49 7.89
CA THR A 115 -1.95 -14.27 8.26
C THR A 115 -1.74 -15.77 8.09
N GLY A 116 -1.10 -16.18 6.99
CA GLY A 116 -0.93 -17.58 6.61
C GLY A 116 0.03 -18.33 7.52
N GLU A 117 1.16 -17.73 7.88
CA GLU A 117 2.09 -18.35 8.84
C GLU A 117 1.48 -18.40 10.24
N ARG A 118 0.72 -17.36 10.65
CA ARG A 118 0.09 -17.35 11.97
C ARG A 118 -1.02 -18.38 12.13
N TRP A 119 -1.70 -18.77 11.05
CA TRP A 119 -2.71 -19.84 11.05
C TRP A 119 -2.11 -21.24 11.23
N LYS A 120 -0.82 -21.43 10.94
CA LYS A 120 -0.12 -22.71 11.09
C LYS A 120 0.39 -22.95 12.52
N GLU A 121 0.51 -21.90 13.32
CA GLU A 121 0.94 -22.00 14.71
C GLU A 121 -0.16 -22.67 15.54
N PRO A 122 0.11 -23.78 16.25
CA PRO A 122 -0.89 -24.43 17.09
C PRO A 122 -1.35 -23.49 18.21
N ASP A 123 -2.66 -23.44 18.46
CA ASP A 123 -3.26 -22.65 19.53
C ASP A 123 -2.63 -23.03 20.88
N HIS A 124 -1.75 -22.17 21.40
CA HIS A 124 -1.23 -22.35 22.75
C HIS A 124 -2.29 -21.90 23.77
N PRO A 125 -2.77 -22.80 24.65
CA PRO A 125 -3.93 -22.57 25.51
C PRO A 125 -3.74 -21.49 26.59
N GLN A 126 -2.55 -20.88 26.71
CA GLN A 126 -2.22 -19.87 27.72
C GLN A 126 -2.14 -18.43 27.21
N ILE A 127 -2.10 -18.19 25.89
CA ILE A 127 -1.90 -16.85 25.34
C ILE A 127 -2.95 -16.60 24.26
N GLN A 128 -4.00 -15.83 24.58
CA GLN A 128 -4.91 -15.32 23.57
C GLN A 128 -4.21 -14.21 22.80
N THR A 129 -3.80 -14.50 21.57
CA THR A 129 -3.26 -13.52 20.63
C THR A 129 -4.36 -13.03 19.71
N SER A 130 -4.88 -11.84 19.96
CA SER A 130 -5.85 -11.19 19.08
C SER A 130 -5.13 -10.31 18.06
N PHE A 131 -5.62 -10.31 16.82
CA PHE A 131 -5.20 -9.36 15.79
C PHE A 131 -5.51 -7.94 16.24
N ALA A 132 -4.48 -7.11 16.32
CA ALA A 132 -4.62 -5.74 16.79
C ALA A 132 -4.94 -4.77 15.63
N TRP A 133 -5.25 -3.52 15.97
CA TRP A 133 -5.84 -2.55 15.05
C TRP A 133 -4.98 -2.26 13.81
N SER A 134 -3.64 -2.37 13.94
CA SER A 134 -2.71 -2.15 12.83
C SER A 134 -2.84 -3.18 11.71
N PHE A 135 -3.29 -4.40 12.02
CA PHE A 135 -3.53 -5.44 11.01
C PHE A 135 -4.72 -5.07 10.10
N TYR A 136 -5.83 -4.61 10.69
CA TYR A 136 -6.98 -4.15 9.93
C TYR A 136 -6.63 -2.91 9.08
N MET A 137 -5.83 -1.99 9.62
CA MET A 137 -5.33 -0.83 8.87
C MET A 137 -4.51 -1.25 7.64
N GLY A 138 -3.73 -2.32 7.73
CA GLY A 138 -2.98 -2.88 6.60
C GLY A 138 -3.90 -3.37 5.47
N TRP A 139 -4.95 -4.13 5.81
CA TRP A 139 -5.95 -4.56 4.81
C TRP A 139 -6.73 -3.39 4.20
N ILE A 140 -7.10 -2.39 5.01
CA ILE A 140 -7.76 -1.17 4.51
C ILE A 140 -6.85 -0.45 3.50
N SER A 141 -5.54 -0.39 3.76
CA SER A 141 -4.57 0.19 2.84
C SER A 141 -4.55 -0.52 1.48
N VAL A 142 -4.65 -1.85 1.42
CA VAL A 142 -4.75 -2.60 0.15
C VAL A 142 -5.94 -2.13 -0.68
N PHE A 143 -7.13 -2.07 -0.07
CA PHE A 143 -8.33 -1.62 -0.77
C PHE A 143 -8.22 -0.18 -1.26
N LEU A 144 -7.63 0.70 -0.46
CA LEU A 144 -7.41 2.09 -0.86
C LEU A 144 -6.42 2.20 -2.02
N PHE A 145 -5.31 1.46 -2.02
CA PHE A 145 -4.39 1.43 -3.16
C PHE A 145 -5.03 0.87 -4.44
N LEU A 146 -5.92 -0.12 -4.33
CA LEU A 146 -6.71 -0.59 -5.48
C LEU A 146 -7.64 0.50 -6.01
N ILE A 147 -8.35 1.20 -5.14
CA ILE A 147 -9.20 2.33 -5.53
C ILE A 147 -8.37 3.42 -6.20
N THR A 148 -7.20 3.76 -5.65
CA THR A 148 -6.26 4.69 -6.25
C THR A 148 -5.85 4.24 -7.64
N GLY A 149 -5.47 2.97 -7.84
CA GLY A 149 -5.11 2.41 -9.14
C GLY A 149 -6.24 2.48 -10.16
N VAL A 150 -7.48 2.18 -9.76
CA VAL A 150 -8.67 2.27 -10.63
C VAL A 150 -8.96 3.72 -11.02
N LEU A 151 -8.94 4.65 -10.07
CA LEU A 151 -9.13 6.08 -10.35
C LEU A 151 -8.04 6.61 -11.28
N SER A 152 -6.80 6.17 -11.06
CA SER A 152 -5.65 6.45 -11.91
C SER A 152 -5.81 5.91 -13.34
N LEU A 153 -6.37 4.71 -13.51
CA LEU A 153 -6.67 4.13 -14.82
C LEU A 153 -7.73 4.95 -15.57
N VAL A 154 -8.78 5.41 -14.87
CA VAL A 154 -9.80 6.29 -15.45
C VAL A 154 -9.20 7.61 -15.92
N VAL A 155 -8.26 8.17 -15.17
CA VAL A 155 -7.52 9.38 -15.57
C VAL A 155 -6.67 9.11 -16.81
N HIS A 156 -6.04 7.94 -16.92
CA HIS A 156 -5.22 7.55 -18.06
C HIS A 156 -6.05 7.43 -19.34
N TRP A 157 -7.15 6.67 -19.32
CA TRP A 157 -8.02 6.49 -20.49
C TRP A 157 -8.76 7.76 -20.89
N GLY A 158 -8.96 8.67 -19.94
CA GLY A 158 -9.58 9.95 -20.18
C GLY A 158 -8.64 11.04 -20.71
N ALA A 159 -7.33 10.81 -20.75
CA ALA A 159 -6.42 11.73 -21.39
C ALA A 159 -6.66 11.69 -22.91
N PRO A 160 -6.82 12.84 -23.60
CA PRO A 160 -6.94 12.85 -25.05
C PRO A 160 -5.74 12.13 -25.65
N HIS A 161 -5.97 11.05 -26.39
CA HIS A 161 -4.95 10.52 -27.28
C HIS A 161 -4.48 11.67 -28.17
N PRO A 162 -3.17 11.88 -28.37
CA PRO A 162 -2.71 12.75 -29.43
C PRO A 162 -3.21 12.13 -30.73
N SER A 163 -4.35 12.63 -31.22
CA SER A 163 -4.76 12.42 -32.59
C SER A 163 -3.61 12.98 -33.42
N TYR A 164 -2.84 12.08 -34.02
CA TYR A 164 -2.00 12.42 -35.14
C TYR A 164 -2.98 12.84 -36.23
N GLU A 165 -3.40 14.11 -36.19
CA GLU A 165 -4.08 14.78 -37.29
C GLU A 165 -3.15 14.62 -38.48
N THR A 166 -3.50 13.65 -39.31
CA THR A 166 -2.94 13.41 -40.63
C THR A 166 -3.09 14.72 -41.39
N PHE A 167 -1.97 15.44 -41.57
CA PHE A 167 -1.86 16.42 -42.64
C PHE A 167 -2.06 15.66 -43.94
N SER A 168 -3.28 15.69 -44.46
CA SER A 168 -3.60 15.31 -45.83
C SER A 168 -4.32 16.47 -46.50
N ALA A 169 -3.63 17.03 -47.49
CA ALA A 169 -4.04 17.97 -48.54
C ALA A 169 -4.23 19.44 -48.14
#